data_AF-A0A1V3C2X3-F1
#
_entry.id   AF-A0A1V3C2X3-F1
#
_cell.length_a   1.000
_cell.length_b   1.000
_cell.length_c   1.000
_cell.angle_alpha   90.00
_cell.angle_beta   90.00
_cell.angle_gamma   90.00
#
_symmetry.space_group_name_H-M   'P 1'
#
loop_
_entity.id
_entity.type
_entity.pdbx_description
1 polymer ?
#
loop_
_entity_poly.entity_id
_entity_poly.type
_entity_poly.pdbx_seq_one_letter_code
_entity_poly.pdbx_strand_id
1 'polypeptide(L)' 'MNGRPQQDPVQTLVRWEDHGAVWRVVERAPSRVTVALCRCDGGEEVDRLVSDDPALLAFVDGRDASTE' A
#
# COMPACT_ATOMS: atom_id res chain seq x y z
N MET A 1 14.28 21.78 -5.89
CA MET A 1 13.32 20.76 -6.37
C MET A 1 12.98 19.93 -5.14
N ASN A 2 11.98 20.38 -4.38
CA ASN A 2 11.76 19.93 -3.00
C ASN A 2 11.02 18.60 -2.98
N GLY A 3 11.65 17.60 -2.36
CA GLY A 3 10.96 16.40 -1.89
C GLY A 3 9.86 16.83 -0.94
N ARG A 4 8.61 16.70 -1.37
CA ARG A 4 7.48 16.73 -0.44
C ARG A 4 7.75 15.65 0.63
N PRO A 5 7.42 15.86 1.91
CA PRO A 5 7.43 14.80 2.90
C PRO A 5 6.51 13.69 2.39
N GLN A 6 7.11 12.71 1.73
CA GLN A 6 6.48 11.54 1.15
C GLN A 6 5.82 10.87 2.36
N GLN A 7 4.49 10.96 2.44
CA GLN A 7 3.73 10.38 3.54
C GLN A 7 4.18 8.93 3.67
N ASP A 8 4.56 8.49 4.88
CA ASP A 8 4.98 7.13 5.13
C ASP A 8 4.01 6.16 4.43
N PRO A 9 4.48 5.37 3.45
CA PRO A 9 3.59 4.50 2.69
C PRO A 9 2.91 3.48 3.60
N VAL A 10 3.61 3.04 4.66
CA VAL A 10 3.04 2.21 5.73
C VAL A 10 1.89 2.93 6.43
N GLN A 11 2.06 4.20 6.81
CA GLN A 11 1.00 4.96 7.46
C GLN A 11 -0.20 5.17 6.53
N THR A 12 0.02 5.22 5.22
CA THR A 12 -1.04 5.30 4.22
C THR A 12 -1.85 4.01 4.19
N LEU A 13 -1.19 2.84 4.17
CA LEU A 13 -1.86 1.54 4.23
C LEU A 13 -2.64 1.37 5.55
N VAL A 14 -2.04 1.68 6.70
CA VAL A 14 -2.69 1.60 8.00
C VAL A 14 -3.93 2.49 8.06
N ARG A 15 -3.85 3.73 7.55
CA ARG A 15 -5.03 4.60 7.45
C ARG A 15 -6.07 4.04 6.51
N TRP A 16 -5.67 3.44 5.39
CA TRP A 16 -6.58 2.82 4.44
C TRP A 16 -7.40 1.71 5.11
N GLU A 17 -6.73 0.85 5.88
CA GLU A 17 -7.35 -0.21 6.68
C GLU A 17 -8.28 0.36 7.78
N ASP A 18 -7.86 1.43 8.46
CA ASP A 18 -8.67 2.11 9.49
C ASP A 18 -9.97 2.70 8.91
N HIS A 19 -9.93 3.16 7.65
CA HIS A 19 -11.12 3.59 6.90
C HIS A 19 -11.99 2.41 6.41
N GLY A 20 -11.62 1.17 6.73
CA GLY A 20 -12.30 -0.05 6.28
C GLY A 20 -12.00 -0.42 4.84
N ALA A 21 -11.04 0.25 4.18
CA ALA A 21 -10.70 -0.01 2.80
C ALA A 21 -9.59 -1.05 2.70
N VAL A 22 -9.67 -1.89 1.68
CA VAL A 22 -8.74 -3.00 1.48
C VAL A 22 -7.63 -2.60 0.54
N TRP A 23 -6.44 -3.12 0.78
CA TRP A 23 -5.30 -2.98 -0.13
C TRP A 23 -4.71 -4.35 -0.44
N ARG A 24 -4.12 -4.48 -1.63
CA ARG A 24 -3.45 -5.72 -2.07
C ARG A 24 -2.16 -5.42 -2.79
N VAL A 25 -1.15 -6.24 -2.58
CA VAL A 25 0.08 -6.17 -3.34
C VAL A 25 -0.13 -6.77 -4.73
N VAL A 26 0.02 -5.96 -5.77
CA VAL A 26 -0.13 -6.40 -7.17
C VAL A 26 1.19 -6.68 -7.84
N GLU A 27 2.28 -6.06 -7.37
CA GLU A 27 3.63 -6.31 -7.88
C GLU A 27 4.65 -6.17 -6.76
N ARG A 28 5.60 -7.12 -6.69
CA ARG A 28 6.76 -7.05 -5.80
C ARG A 28 8.03 -7.15 -6.62
N ALA A 29 8.88 -6.16 -6.51
CA ALA A 29 10.23 -6.13 -7.02
C ALA A 29 11.22 -6.13 -5.84
N PRO A 30 12.48 -6.55 -6.05
CA PRO A 30 13.48 -6.61 -4.98
C PRO A 30 13.78 -5.27 -4.30
N SER A 31 13.47 -4.14 -4.96
CA SER A 31 13.70 -2.79 -4.44
C SER A 31 12.45 -1.91 -4.45
N ARG A 32 11.28 -2.45 -4.83
CA ARG A 32 10.04 -1.67 -4.97
C ARG A 32 8.83 -2.57 -4.86
N VAL A 33 7.76 -2.09 -4.26
CA VAL A 33 6.48 -2.78 -4.23
C VAL A 33 5.38 -1.87 -4.75
N THR A 34 4.40 -2.48 -5.39
CA THR A 34 3.21 -1.84 -5.91
C THR A 34 2.00 -2.45 -5.22
N VAL A 35 1.26 -1.59 -4.52
CA VAL A 35 0.06 -1.93 -3.77
C VAL A 35 -1.13 -1.26 -4.44
N ALA A 36 -2.12 -2.05 -4.83
CA ALA A 36 -3.41 -1.57 -5.25
C ALA A 36 -4.26 -1.23 -4.03
N LEU A 37 -4.77 -0.01 -3.99
CA LEU A 37 -5.75 0.46 -3.02
C LEU A 37 -7.14 0.24 -3.61
N CYS A 38 -7.91 -0.61 -2.97
CA CYS A 38 -9.25 -1.00 -3.41
C CYS A 38 -10.30 -0.35 -2.50
N ARG A 39 -11.49 -0.08 -3.05
CA ARG A 39 -12.63 0.41 -2.27
C ARG A 39 -13.31 -0.72 -1.49
N CYS A 40 -13.94 -0.36 -0.38
CA CYS A 40 -14.77 -1.27 0.43
C CYS A 40 -15.91 -1.93 -0.36
N ASP A 41 -16.46 -1.24 -1.37
CA ASP A 41 -17.77 -1.57 -1.94
C ASP A 41 -17.72 -2.53 -3.16
N GLY A 42 -16.55 -3.06 -3.53
CA GLY A 42 -16.50 -3.95 -4.70
C GLY A 42 -15.12 -4.32 -5.25
N GLY A 43 -14.03 -4.06 -4.52
CA GLY A 43 -12.69 -4.45 -4.95
C GLY A 43 -12.13 -3.68 -6.16
N GLU A 44 -12.81 -2.61 -6.59
CA GLU A 44 -12.32 -1.76 -7.67
C GLU A 44 -11.09 -0.97 -7.18
N GLU A 45 -9.98 -1.10 -7.91
CA GLU A 45 -8.74 -0.34 -7.67
C GLU A 45 -9.04 1.14 -7.89
N VAL A 46 -8.98 1.94 -6.83
CA VAL A 46 -9.11 3.39 -6.92
C VAL A 46 -7.78 4.08 -7.10
N ASP A 47 -6.73 3.49 -6.54
CA ASP A 47 -5.40 4.07 -6.59
C ASP A 47 -4.34 2.99 -6.48
N ARG A 48 -3.12 3.32 -6.90
CA ARG A 48 -1.99 2.41 -6.89
C ARG A 48 -0.81 3.08 -6.23
N LEU A 49 -0.49 2.60 -5.03
CA LEU A 49 0.62 3.04 -4.24
C LEU A 49 1.88 2.27 -4.63
N VAL A 50 2.81 2.95 -5.29
CA VAL A 50 4.13 2.41 -5.61
C VAL A 50 5.14 2.99 -4.63
N SER A 51 5.92 2.15 -3.97
CA SER A 51 7.00 2.63 -3.11
C SER A 51 8.20 1.70 -3.10
N ASP A 52 9.38 2.30 -3.05
CA ASP A 52 10.68 1.65 -2.89
C ASP A 52 11.19 1.68 -1.43
N ASP A 53 10.29 2.00 -0.50
CA ASP A 53 10.62 2.14 0.90
C ASP A 53 10.82 0.76 1.56
N PRO A 54 11.97 0.52 2.23
CA PRO A 54 12.24 -0.75 2.90
C PRO A 54 11.28 -1.02 4.06
N ALA A 55 10.72 0.00 4.72
CA ALA A 55 9.72 -0.21 5.76
C ALA A 55 8.40 -0.72 5.18
N LEU A 56 8.00 -0.24 3.99
CA LEU A 56 6.84 -0.80 3.29
C LEU A 56 7.09 -2.24 2.87
N LEU A 57 8.27 -2.51 2.28
CA LEU A 57 8.66 -3.85 1.88
C LEU A 57 8.59 -4.83 3.06
N ALA A 58 9.10 -4.43 4.24
CA ALA A 58 9.01 -5.22 5.46
C ALA A 58 7.57 -5.33 6.00
N PHE A 59 6.74 -4.28 5.87
CA PHE A 59 5.35 -4.30 6.31
C PHE A 59 4.48 -5.27 5.48
N VAL A 60 4.72 -5.33 4.18
CA VAL A 60 4.05 -6.28 3.29
C VAL A 60 4.76 -7.64 3.25
N ASP A 61 5.91 -7.80 3.90
CA ASP A 61 6.64 -9.07 4.01
C ASP A 61 5.82 -10.02 4.90
N GLY A 62 5.14 -10.98 4.27
CA GLY A 62 4.16 -11.85 4.93
C GLY A 62 2.70 -11.38 4.86
N ARG A 63 2.41 -10.26 4.19
CA ARG A 63 1.04 -9.75 3.92
C ARG A 63 0.89 -9.40 2.44
N ASP A 64 0.15 -10.20 1.69
CA ASP A 64 -0.19 -9.93 0.27
C ASP A 64 -1.48 -9.16 0.05
N ALA A 65 -2.31 -9.07 1.07
CA ALA A 65 -3.41 -8.14 1.17
C ALA A 65 -3.76 -7.91 2.64
N SER A 66 -4.43 -6.79 2.93
CA SER A 66 -5.24 -6.71 4.13
C SER A 66 -6.55 -7.41 3.85
N THR A 67 -6.56 -8.72 4.08
CA THR A 67 -7.81 -9.47 4.23
C THR A 67 -8.33 -9.24 5.64
N GLU A 68 -9.66 -9.25 5.80
CA GLU A 68 -10.27 -9.60 7.09
C GLU A 68 -9.92 -11.05 7.46
#